data_AF-A0A6C0JEL9-F1
#
_entry.id   AF-A0A6C0JEL9-F1
#
_cell.length_a   1.000
_cell.length_b   1.000
_cell.length_c   1.000
_cell.angle_alpha   90.00
_cell.angle_beta   90.00
_cell.angle_gamma   90.00
#
_symmetry.space_group_name_H-M   'P 1'
#
loop_
_entity.id
_entity.type
_entity.pdbx_description
1 polymer ?
#
loop_
_entity_poly.entity_id
_entity_poly.type
_entity_poly.pdbx_seq_one_letter_code
_entity_poly.pdbx_strand_id
1 'polypeptide(L)'
;MSEEEINITFEGDDNLTAFQKAIISKIYKISKNTVKEVVETPEIADALIVTIAIGNLVKLIETVNINNKPLSGKNKKEIVLYIGKLLLKDLLPESDNKANIIALYDVLAEPTLEKLIDVSKNIKVIVENKVEDVVENLPKKGCFSCFK
;
A
#
# COMPACT_ATOMS: atom_id res chain seq x y z
N MET A 1 14.24 20.97 -10.68
CA MET A 1 12.99 20.61 -10.01
C MET A 1 13.26 20.80 -8.53
N SER A 2 12.74 21.86 -7.93
CA SER A 2 12.94 22.13 -6.50
C SER A 2 12.19 21.06 -5.71
N GLU A 3 12.92 20.26 -4.94
CA GLU A 3 12.35 19.43 -3.89
C GLU A 3 11.75 20.40 -2.87
N GLU A 4 10.43 20.58 -2.90
CA GLU A 4 9.72 21.21 -1.79
C GLU A 4 10.06 20.41 -0.54
N GLU A 5 10.71 21.02 0.45
CA GLU A 5 10.94 20.40 1.75
C GLU A 5 9.57 20.11 2.38
N ILE A 6 9.16 18.85 2.33
CA ILE A 6 7.93 18.39 2.96
C ILE A 6 8.21 18.28 4.45
N ASN A 7 7.78 19.30 5.21
CA ASN A 7 7.94 19.31 6.65
C ASN A 7 6.80 18.50 7.28
N ILE A 8 6.99 17.18 7.42
CA ILE A 8 6.05 16.30 8.12
C ILE A 8 6.38 16.38 9.61
N THR A 9 5.45 16.88 10.41
CA THR A 9 5.61 16.90 11.86
C THR A 9 5.00 15.63 12.44
N PHE A 10 5.84 14.73 12.96
CA PHE A 10 5.44 13.46 13.57
C PHE A 10 5.06 13.65 15.05
N GLU A 11 4.05 14.48 15.32
CA GLU A 11 3.63 14.80 16.70
C GLU A 11 2.96 13.59 17.37
N GLY A 12 3.55 13.12 18.49
CA GLY A 12 2.99 12.02 19.30
C GLY A 12 3.32 10.60 18.82
N ASP A 13 4.27 10.44 17.90
CA ASP A 13 4.61 9.15 17.27
C ASP A 13 5.87 8.48 17.83
N ASP A 14 5.81 8.12 19.11
CA ASP A 14 6.84 7.29 19.76
C ASP A 14 6.87 5.86 19.21
N ASN A 15 5.80 5.44 18.53
CA ASN A 15 5.66 4.08 17.98
C ASN A 15 6.35 3.89 16.62
N LEU A 16 6.73 4.97 15.93
CA LEU A 16 7.39 4.88 14.63
C LEU A 16 8.91 4.91 14.74
N THR A 17 9.56 3.92 14.12
CA THR A 17 11.02 3.89 14.00
C THR A 17 11.52 4.96 13.03
N ALA A 18 12.79 5.38 13.18
CA ALA A 18 13.44 6.32 12.26
C ALA A 18 13.38 5.83 10.79
N PHE A 19 13.50 4.52 10.59
CA PHE A 19 13.35 3.89 9.29
C PHE A 19 11.96 4.14 8.69
N GLN A 20 10.89 3.91 9.46
CA GLN A 20 9.51 4.12 8.99
C GLN A 20 9.24 5.59 8.69
N LYS A 21 9.71 6.50 9.54
CA LYS A 21 9.59 7.95 9.32
C LYS A 21 10.25 8.36 8.00
N ALA A 22 11.45 7.86 7.71
CA ALA A 22 12.13 8.12 6.44
C ALA A 22 11.35 7.61 5.21
N ILE A 23 10.73 6.42 5.30
CA ILE A 23 9.89 5.90 4.22
C ILE A 23 8.64 6.77 4.05
N ILE A 24 7.98 7.15 5.14
CA ILE A 24 6.79 8.02 5.13
C ILE A 24 7.12 9.33 4.42
N SER A 25 8.22 10.00 4.79
CA SER A 25 8.67 11.23 4.14
C SER A 25 8.89 11.06 2.64
N LYS A 26 9.47 9.93 2.22
CA LYS A 26 9.71 9.63 0.80
C LYS A 26 8.42 9.45 0.00
N ILE A 27 7.40 8.81 0.57
CA ILE A 27 6.17 8.47 -0.16
C ILE A 27 5.06 9.52 0.03
N TYR A 28 5.18 10.43 0.99
CA TYR A 28 4.10 11.34 1.40
C TYR A 28 3.46 12.09 0.23
N LYS A 29 4.24 12.72 -0.65
CA LYS A 29 3.69 13.49 -1.79
C LYS A 29 2.85 12.62 -2.72
N ILE A 30 3.34 11.43 -3.05
CA ILE A 30 2.63 10.48 -3.93
C ILE A 30 1.38 9.96 -3.21
N SER A 31 1.52 9.53 -1.95
CA SER A 31 0.41 9.08 -1.12
C SER A 31 -0.69 10.14 -0.99
N LYS A 32 -0.31 11.40 -0.79
CA LYS A 32 -1.23 12.53 -0.66
C LYS A 32 -2.05 12.71 -1.93
N ASN A 33 -1.42 12.69 -3.10
CA ASN A 33 -2.13 12.78 -4.37
C ASN A 33 -3.10 11.62 -4.55
N THR A 34 -2.67 10.40 -4.25
CA THR A 34 -3.52 9.21 -4.39
C THR A 34 -4.72 9.19 -3.44
N VAL A 35 -4.56 9.67 -2.20
CA VAL A 35 -5.69 9.77 -1.25
C VAL A 35 -6.59 10.96 -1.60
N LYS A 36 -6.02 12.06 -2.08
CA LYS A 36 -6.75 13.26 -2.49
C LYS A 36 -7.82 12.96 -3.54
N GLU A 37 -7.48 12.17 -4.55
CA GLU A 37 -8.44 11.74 -5.59
C GLU A 37 -9.66 11.02 -5.00
N VAL A 38 -9.46 10.26 -3.92
CA VAL A 38 -10.53 9.50 -3.25
C VAL A 38 -11.44 10.44 -2.46
N VAL A 39 -10.87 11.35 -1.68
CA VAL A 39 -11.65 12.26 -0.82
C VAL A 39 -12.37 13.35 -1.61
N GLU A 40 -11.86 13.71 -2.80
CA GLU A 40 -12.50 14.67 -3.70
C GLU A 40 -13.58 14.03 -4.60
N THR A 41 -13.72 12.70 -4.56
CA THR A 41 -14.78 12.01 -5.31
C THR A 41 -16.15 12.34 -4.71
N PRO A 42 -17.08 12.94 -5.47
CA PRO A 42 -18.40 13.29 -4.94
C PRO A 42 -19.24 12.05 -4.62
N GLU A 43 -20.10 12.17 -3.61
CA GLU A 43 -21.14 11.19 -3.24
C GLU A 43 -20.63 9.78 -2.87
N ILE A 44 -19.35 9.66 -2.50
CA ILE A 44 -18.81 8.40 -2.00
C ILE A 44 -19.12 8.22 -0.50
N ALA A 45 -19.49 7.01 -0.11
CA ALA A 45 -19.73 6.68 1.30
C ALA A 45 -18.43 6.71 2.12
N ASP A 46 -18.49 7.21 3.35
CA ASP A 46 -17.33 7.35 4.25
C ASP A 46 -16.51 6.06 4.43
N ALA A 47 -17.17 4.92 4.59
CA ALA A 47 -16.51 3.62 4.71
C ALA A 47 -15.74 3.21 3.44
N LEU A 48 -16.23 3.63 2.26
CA LEU A 48 -15.55 3.41 0.99
C LEU A 48 -14.32 4.32 0.85
N ILE A 49 -14.38 5.57 1.32
CA ILE A 49 -13.21 6.46 1.37
C ILE A 49 -12.06 5.76 2.11
N VAL A 50 -12.34 5.26 3.32
CA VAL A 50 -11.35 4.54 4.14
C VAL A 50 -10.79 3.32 3.40
N THR A 51 -11.67 2.48 2.86
CA THR A 51 -11.29 1.24 2.19
C THR A 51 -10.41 1.50 0.96
N ILE A 52 -10.80 2.45 0.11
CA ILE A 52 -10.06 2.78 -1.12
C ILE A 52 -8.74 3.46 -0.77
N ALA A 53 -8.72 4.37 0.21
CA ALA A 53 -7.49 5.01 0.68
C ALA A 53 -6.48 3.96 1.16
N ILE A 54 -6.90 3.00 2.00
CA ILE A 54 -6.04 1.89 2.44
C ILE A 54 -5.57 1.05 1.26
N GLY A 55 -6.49 0.63 0.37
CA GLY A 55 -6.13 -0.20 -0.78
C GLY A 55 -5.08 0.46 -1.68
N ASN A 56 -5.23 1.75 -1.93
CA ASN A 56 -4.29 2.54 -2.71
C ASN A 56 -2.92 2.68 -2.01
N LEU A 57 -2.91 2.94 -0.70
CA LEU A 57 -1.68 3.06 0.08
C LEU A 57 -0.94 1.71 0.18
N VAL A 58 -1.66 0.60 0.29
CA VAL A 58 -1.09 -0.76 0.24
C VAL A 58 -0.44 -1.00 -1.10
N LYS A 59 -1.14 -0.73 -2.19
CA LYS A 59 -0.59 -0.88 -3.54
C LYS A 59 0.68 -0.05 -3.71
N LEU A 60 0.71 1.17 -3.18
CA LEU A 60 1.89 2.03 -3.23
C LEU A 60 3.05 1.47 -2.41
N ILE A 61 2.82 1.07 -1.15
CA ILE A 61 3.89 0.58 -0.28
C ILE A 61 4.49 -0.74 -0.78
N GLU A 62 3.71 -1.56 -1.50
CA GLU A 62 4.20 -2.78 -2.16
C GLU A 62 5.26 -2.50 -3.25
N THR A 63 5.28 -1.30 -3.82
CA THR A 63 6.31 -0.90 -4.81
C THR A 63 7.62 -0.44 -4.17
N VAL A 64 7.63 -0.18 -2.86
CA VAL A 64 8.80 0.34 -2.16
C VAL A 64 9.77 -0.79 -1.81
N ASN A 65 10.97 -0.68 -2.37
CA ASN A 65 12.08 -1.59 -2.09
C ASN A 65 13.25 -0.84 -1.44
N ILE A 66 13.91 -1.48 -0.48
CA ILE A 66 15.14 -1.00 0.15
C ILE A 66 16.22 -2.04 -0.09
N ASN A 67 17.32 -1.64 -0.73
CA ASN A 67 18.40 -2.54 -1.15
C ASN A 67 17.86 -3.74 -1.97
N ASN A 68 16.97 -3.45 -2.92
CA ASN A 68 16.27 -4.45 -3.77
C ASN A 68 15.45 -5.51 -3.00
N LYS A 69 15.14 -5.25 -1.72
CA LYS A 69 14.27 -6.11 -0.91
C LYS A 69 12.96 -5.39 -0.60
N PRO A 70 11.82 -6.10 -0.65
CA PRO A 70 10.54 -5.53 -0.25
C PRO A 70 10.55 -5.24 1.25
N LEU A 71 9.77 -4.25 1.66
CA LEU A 71 9.54 -3.97 3.07
C LEU A 71 8.90 -5.17 3.77
N SER A 72 9.25 -5.38 5.05
CA SER A 72 8.61 -6.38 5.89
C SER A 72 7.13 -6.06 6.08
N GLY A 73 6.28 -7.08 6.25
CA GLY A 73 4.84 -6.89 6.47
C GLY A 73 4.53 -5.99 7.67
N LYS A 74 5.29 -6.12 8.77
CA LYS A 74 5.18 -5.25 9.95
C LYS A 74 5.42 -3.78 9.59
N ASN A 75 6.52 -3.48 8.89
CA ASN A 75 6.84 -2.11 8.49
C ASN A 75 5.79 -1.54 7.53
N LYS A 76 5.33 -2.33 6.55
CA LYS A 76 4.26 -1.90 5.62
C LYS A 76 3.00 -1.52 6.39
N LYS A 77 2.60 -2.35 7.35
CA LYS A 77 1.41 -2.11 8.17
C LYS A 77 1.52 -0.82 8.97
N GLU A 78 2.59 -0.66 9.73
CA GLU A 78 2.79 0.53 10.57
C GLU A 78 2.88 1.81 9.73
N ILE A 79 3.55 1.77 8.58
CA ILE A 79 3.64 2.90 7.64
C ILE A 79 2.27 3.25 7.05
N VAL A 80 1.53 2.26 6.52
CA VAL A 80 0.24 2.51 5.83
C VAL A 80 -0.82 3.04 6.79
N LEU A 81 -0.92 2.45 7.99
CA LEU A 81 -1.88 2.89 9.00
C LEU A 81 -1.60 4.30 9.47
N TYR A 82 -0.32 4.62 9.68
CA TYR A 82 0.06 5.96 10.09
C TYR A 82 -0.22 6.98 9.01
N ILE A 83 0.32 6.76 7.81
CA ILE A 83 0.23 7.74 6.73
C ILE A 83 -1.20 7.93 6.25
N GLY A 84 -2.03 6.87 6.28
CA GLY A 84 -3.44 7.00 5.91
C GLY A 84 -4.20 7.88 6.91
N LYS A 85 -4.01 7.68 8.22
CA LYS A 85 -4.63 8.54 9.24
C LYS A 85 -4.17 9.99 9.13
N LEU A 86 -2.87 10.21 8.92
CA LEU A 86 -2.30 11.54 8.72
C LEU A 86 -2.93 12.22 7.49
N LEU A 87 -2.96 11.54 6.34
CA LEU A 87 -3.49 12.12 5.10
C LEU A 87 -4.98 12.41 5.18
N LEU A 88 -5.78 11.58 5.83
CA LEU A 88 -7.21 11.87 6.01
C LEU A 88 -7.42 13.08 6.93
N LYS A 89 -6.60 13.24 7.98
CA LYS A 89 -6.63 14.46 8.80
C LYS A 89 -6.23 15.70 7.99
N ASP A 90 -5.25 15.58 7.10
CA ASP A 90 -4.73 16.69 6.30
C ASP A 90 -5.67 17.10 5.15
N LEU A 91 -6.34 16.14 4.53
CA LEU A 91 -7.09 16.34 3.27
C LEU A 91 -8.59 16.54 3.47
N LEU A 92 -9.17 16.01 4.55
CA LEU A 92 -10.59 16.18 4.81
C LEU A 92 -10.88 17.60 5.33
N PRO A 93 -11.89 18.30 4.76
CA PRO A 93 -12.30 19.59 5.26
C PRO A 93 -12.85 19.48 6.69
N GLU A 94 -12.64 20.52 7.50
CA GLU A 94 -13.23 20.65 8.84
C GLU A 94 -14.77 20.69 8.70
N SER A 95 -15.39 19.52 8.89
CA SER A 95 -16.81 19.24 8.69
C SER A 95 -17.22 18.09 9.60
N ASP A 96 -18.52 17.95 9.86
CA ASP A 96 -19.06 16.90 10.74
C ASP A 96 -18.67 15.47 10.28
N ASN A 97 -18.49 15.27 8.97
CA ASN A 97 -18.11 13.98 8.40
C ASN A 97 -16.64 13.60 8.65
N LYS A 98 -15.74 14.58 8.90
CA LYS A 98 -14.32 14.31 9.14
C LYS A 98 -14.12 13.41 10.36
N ALA A 99 -14.80 13.73 11.46
CA ALA A 99 -14.73 12.93 12.69
C ALA A 99 -15.24 11.50 12.45
N ASN A 100 -16.32 11.35 11.67
CA ASN A 100 -16.88 10.05 11.32
C ASN A 100 -15.91 9.20 10.47
N ILE A 101 -15.31 9.79 9.43
CA ILE A 101 -14.34 9.10 8.57
C ILE A 101 -13.11 8.67 9.38
N ILE A 102 -12.61 9.52 10.28
CA ILE A 102 -11.48 9.17 11.14
C ILE A 102 -11.84 8.05 12.13
N ALA A 103 -13.05 8.08 12.71
CA ALA A 103 -13.52 6.99 13.58
C ALA A 103 -13.67 5.66 12.80
N LEU A 104 -14.21 5.71 11.58
CA LEU A 104 -14.29 4.55 10.70
C LEU A 104 -12.90 4.04 10.31
N TYR A 105 -11.94 4.94 10.11
CA TYR A 105 -10.56 4.57 9.85
C TYR A 105 -9.98 3.72 10.98
N ASP A 106 -10.16 4.16 12.23
CA ASP A 106 -9.65 3.46 13.41
C ASP A 106 -10.24 2.05 13.58
N VAL A 107 -11.43 1.78 13.03
CA VAL A 107 -12.09 0.47 13.08
C VAL A 107 -11.76 -0.40 11.86
N LEU A 108 -11.71 0.20 10.67
CA LEU A 108 -11.67 -0.55 9.40
C LEU A 108 -10.28 -0.68 8.80
N ALA A 109 -9.36 0.24 9.09
CA ALA A 109 -8.09 0.32 8.36
C ALA A 109 -7.23 -0.94 8.53
N GLU A 110 -7.01 -1.37 9.76
CA GLU A 110 -6.17 -2.53 10.07
C GLU A 110 -6.77 -3.85 9.57
N PRO A 111 -8.05 -4.19 9.83
CA PRO A 111 -8.66 -5.40 9.28
C PRO A 111 -8.68 -5.42 7.74
N THR A 112 -8.84 -4.25 7.11
CA THR A 112 -8.84 -4.13 5.63
C THR A 112 -7.46 -4.39 5.07
N LEU A 113 -6.44 -3.75 5.66
CA LEU A 113 -5.04 -3.93 5.31
C LEU A 113 -4.62 -5.41 5.42
N GLU A 114 -4.96 -6.08 6.52
CA GLU A 114 -4.61 -7.48 6.73
C GLU A 114 -5.23 -8.39 5.66
N LYS A 115 -6.51 -8.20 5.36
CA LYS A 115 -7.19 -8.94 4.28
C LYS A 115 -6.53 -8.71 2.92
N LEU A 116 -6.16 -7.47 2.60
CA LEU A 116 -5.50 -7.15 1.32
C LEU A 116 -4.12 -7.80 1.22
N ILE A 117 -3.35 -7.78 2.30
CA ILE A 117 -2.04 -8.45 2.36
C ILE A 117 -2.22 -9.97 2.19
N ASP A 118 -3.20 -10.57 2.83
CA ASP A 118 -3.42 -12.02 2.73
C ASP A 118 -3.91 -12.45 1.35
N VAL A 119 -4.80 -11.69 0.71
CA VAL A 119 -5.17 -11.90 -0.70
C VAL A 119 -3.95 -11.81 -1.61
N SER A 120 -3.05 -10.85 -1.37
CA SER A 120 -1.84 -10.70 -2.19
C SER A 120 -0.90 -11.91 -2.10
N LYS A 121 -0.79 -12.55 -0.91
CA LYS A 121 0.01 -13.77 -0.72
C LYS A 121 -0.63 -14.95 -1.42
N ASN A 122 -1.96 -15.11 -1.30
CA ASN A 122 -2.68 -16.22 -1.91
C ASN A 122 -2.62 -16.19 -3.45
N ILE A 123 -2.66 -15.00 -4.06
CA ILE A 123 -2.49 -14.88 -5.52
C ILE A 123 -1.08 -15.29 -5.96
N LYS A 124 -0.04 -14.94 -5.20
CA LYS A 124 1.34 -15.37 -5.52
C LYS A 124 1.48 -16.88 -5.52
N VAL A 125 0.94 -17.56 -4.52
CA VAL A 125 0.96 -19.03 -4.43
C VAL A 125 0.25 -19.68 -5.61
N ILE A 126 -0.91 -19.15 -6.03
CA ILE A 126 -1.63 -19.69 -7.20
C ILE A 126 -0.82 -19.52 -8.50
N VAL A 127 -0.13 -18.39 -8.65
CA VAL A 127 0.69 -18.14 -9.84
C VAL A 127 1.93 -19.04 -9.86
N GLU A 128 2.61 -19.20 -8.72
CA GLU A 128 3.78 -20.10 -8.60
C GLU A 128 3.39 -21.55 -8.92
N ASN A 129 2.30 -22.06 -8.34
CA ASN A 129 1.82 -23.42 -8.60
C ASN A 129 1.41 -23.64 -10.07
N LYS A 130 0.78 -22.64 -10.71
CA LYS A 130 0.39 -22.75 -12.12
C LYS A 130 1.58 -22.67 -13.09
N VAL A 131 2.67 -22.00 -12.71
CA VAL A 131 3.88 -21.95 -13.52
C VAL A 131 4.63 -23.28 -13.45
N GLU A 132 4.67 -23.92 -12.27
CA GLU A 132 5.27 -25.26 -12.12
C GLU A 132 4.54 -26.31 -12.97
N ASP A 133 3.20 -26.31 -12.99
CA ASP A 133 2.40 -27.21 -13.83
C ASP A 133 2.65 -27.06 -15.35
N VAL A 134 3.10 -25.88 -15.80
CA VAL A 134 3.43 -25.62 -17.22
C VAL A 134 4.86 -26.05 -17.54
N VAL A 135 5.79 -25.93 -16.59
CA VAL A 135 7.20 -26.31 -16.80
C VAL A 135 7.37 -27.83 -16.89
N GLU A 136 6.56 -28.62 -16.17
CA GLU A 136 6.57 -30.08 -16.30
C GLU A 136 6.00 -30.58 -17.65
N ASN A 137 5.25 -29.73 -18.37
CA ASN A 137 4.61 -30.07 -19.65
C ASN A 137 5.33 -29.51 -20.90
N LEU A 138 6.55 -28.97 -20.75
CA LEU A 138 7.36 -28.58 -21.90
C LEU A 138 8.03 -29.82 -22.53
N PRO A 139 7.83 -30.09 -23.83
CA PRO A 139 8.51 -31.21 -24.49
C PRO A 139 10.02 -30.99 -24.42
N LYS A 140 10.74 -31.94 -23.79
CA LYS A 140 12.20 -31.97 -23.76
C LYS A 140 12.71 -31.85 -25.20
N LYS A 141 13.45 -30.76 -25.47
CA LYS A 141 14.02 -30.43 -26.78
C LYS A 141 14.59 -31.67 -27.45
N GLY A 142 13.99 -32.06 -28.56
CA GLY A 142 14.52 -33.07 -29.47
C GLY A 142 15.88 -32.65 -29.99
N CYS A 143 16.81 -33.59 -29.89
CA CYS A 143 18.17 -33.52 -30.41
C CYS A 143 18.15 -33.27 -31.93
N PHE A 144 18.52 -32.06 -32.37
CA PHE A 144 18.80 -31.78 -33.78
C PHE A 144 20.29 -32.05 -34.05
N SER A 145 20.64 -33.32 -34.18
CA SER A 145 21.87 -33.73 -34.87
C SER A 145 21.53 -34.94 -35.72
N CYS A 146 21.06 -34.70 -36.95
CA CYS A 146 21.11 -35.61 -38.09
C CYS A 146 20.28 -34.99 -39.24
N PHE A 147 20.90 -34.11 -40.02
CA PHE A 147 20.61 -34.04 -41.45
C PHE A 147 21.96 -34.10 -42.16
N LYS A 148 22.12 -35.23 -42.86
CA LYS A 148 23.23 -35.57 -43.74
C LYS A 148 22.98 -34.94 -45.10
#